data_AF-A0A1C6EJQ5-F1
#
_entry.id   AF-A0A1C6EJQ5-F1
#
_cell.length_a   1.000
_cell.length_b   1.000
_cell.length_c   1.000
_cell.angle_alpha   90.00
_cell.angle_beta   90.00
_cell.angle_gamma   90.00
#
_symmetry.space_group_name_H-M   'P 1'
#
loop_
_entity.id
_entity.type
_entity.pdbx_description
1 polymer ?
#
loop_
_entity_poly.entity_id
_entity_poly.type
_entity_poly.pdbx_seq_one_letter_code
_entity_poly.pdbx_strand_id
1 'polypeptide(L)' 'MNNFNEFCVFCGESKNLTTYKGTFICSDCYEKLKKSLKRDYYIGRLLFCVALSSSLAILEAVIVSLIMKFL' A
#
# COMPACT_ATOMS: atom_id res chain seq x y z
N MET A 1 -3.50 15.25 -38.59
CA MET A 1 -4.26 14.09 -38.08
C MET A 1 -3.34 13.39 -37.08
N ASN A 2 -3.49 13.66 -35.78
CA ASN A 2 -2.56 13.14 -34.77
C ASN A 2 -2.97 11.69 -34.45
N ASN A 3 -2.16 10.73 -34.90
CA ASN A 3 -2.25 9.33 -34.48
C ASN A 3 -1.82 9.25 -33.01
N PHE A 4 -2.73 9.57 -32.09
CA PHE A 4 -2.60 9.13 -30.70
C PHE A 4 -2.85 7.64 -30.71
N ASN A 5 -1.79 6.87 -30.92
CA ASN A 5 -1.88 5.44 -30.66
C ASN A 5 -2.05 5.28 -29.15
N GLU A 6 -3.28 4.96 -28.74
CA GLU A 6 -3.60 4.65 -27.37
C GLU A 6 -2.89 3.34 -27.01
N PHE A 7 -1.93 3.42 -26.09
CA PHE A 7 -1.15 2.28 -25.61
C PHE A 7 -1.17 2.25 -24.08
N CYS A 8 -1.15 1.05 -23.53
CA CYS A 8 -0.97 0.84 -22.10
C CYS A 8 0.37 1.43 -21.66
N VAL A 9 0.35 2.33 -20.67
CA VAL A 9 1.55 2.99 -20.14
C VAL A 9 2.56 2.02 -19.51
N PHE A 10 2.14 0.80 -19.18
CA PHE A 10 2.99 -0.20 -18.53
C PHE A 10 3.60 -1.22 -19.50
N CYS A 11 2.81 -1.76 -20.44
CA CYS A 11 3.26 -2.85 -21.33
C CYS A 11 3.29 -2.49 -22.82
N GLY A 12 2.76 -1.33 -23.22
CA GLY A 12 2.73 -0.89 -24.62
C GLY A 12 1.65 -1.57 -25.48
N GLU A 13 0.82 -2.46 -24.93
CA GLU A 13 -0.30 -3.05 -25.68
C GLU A 13 -1.42 -2.04 -25.94
N SER A 14 -2.10 -2.13 -27.09
CA SER A 14 -3.24 -1.29 -27.47
C SER A 14 -4.61 -1.95 -27.28
N LYS A 15 -4.66 -3.18 -26.76
CA LYS A 15 -5.90 -3.95 -26.58
C LYS A 15 -6.43 -3.77 -25.15
N ASN A 16 -7.77 -3.77 -25.00
CA ASN A 16 -8.46 -3.73 -23.71
C ASN A 16 -8.00 -2.60 -22.80
N LEU A 17 -7.83 -1.41 -23.38
CA LEU A 17 -7.42 -0.22 -22.65
C LEU A 17 -8.58 0.39 -21.86
N THR A 18 -8.26 0.86 -20.67
CA THR A 18 -9.11 1.71 -19.85
C THR A 18 -8.32 2.91 -19.38
N THR A 19 -9.00 3.98 -18.99
CA THR A 19 -8.37 5.18 -18.45
C THR A 19 -8.20 5.03 -16.95
N TYR A 20 -6.97 5.14 -16.45
CA TYR A 20 -6.62 5.19 -15.04
C TYR A 20 -5.76 6.42 -14.76
N LYS A 21 -6.25 7.31 -13.88
CA LYS A 21 -5.57 8.56 -13.50
C LYS A 21 -5.08 9.41 -14.71
N GLY A 22 -5.88 9.46 -15.77
CA GLY A 22 -5.54 10.23 -16.99
C GLY A 22 -4.53 9.55 -17.92
N THR A 23 -4.21 8.27 -17.69
CA THR A 23 -3.35 7.46 -18.57
C THR A 23 -4.07 6.19 -19.03
N PHE A 24 -3.69 5.64 -20.19
CA PHE A 24 -4.24 4.38 -20.66
C PHE A 24 -3.52 3.19 -20.01
N ILE A 25 -4.29 2.21 -19.54
CA ILE A 25 -3.80 0.97 -18.94
C ILE A 25 -4.62 -0.21 -19.48
N CYS A 26 -3.98 -1.33 -19.78
CA CYS A 26 -4.70 -2.55 -20.15
C CYS A 26 -5.26 -3.28 -18.92
N SER A 27 -6.27 -4.13 -19.12
CA SER A 27 -6.90 -4.94 -18.07
C SER A 27 -5.90 -5.72 -17.21
N ASP A 28 -4.89 -6.32 -17.83
CA ASP A 28 -3.94 -7.20 -17.16
C ASP A 28 -2.97 -6.42 -16.27
N CYS A 29 -2.50 -5.28 -16.74
CA CYS A 29 -1.68 -4.36 -15.96
C CYS A 29 -2.49 -3.77 -14.80
N TYR A 30 -3.77 -3.45 -15.02
CA TYR A 30 -4.66 -2.95 -13.98
C TYR A 30 -4.92 -3.99 -12.88
N GLU A 31 -5.16 -5.25 -13.25
CA GLU A 31 -5.26 -6.40 -12.34
C GLU A 31 -4.02 -6.56 -11.46
N LYS A 32 -2.82 -6.51 -12.07
CA LYS A 32 -1.54 -6.58 -11.36
C LYS A 32 -1.35 -5.41 -10.40
N LEU A 33 -1.66 -4.19 -10.85
CA LEU A 33 -1.60 -2.98 -10.03
C LEU A 33 -2.50 -3.11 -8.80
N LYS A 34 -3.75 -3.53 -9.00
CA LYS A 34 -4.72 -3.73 -7.90
C LYS A 34 -4.22 -4.76 -6.88
N LYS A 35 -3.61 -5.86 -7.34
CA LYS A 35 -3.01 -6.88 -6.46
C LYS A 35 -1.82 -6.32 -5.67
N SER A 36 -0.96 -5.52 -6.30
CA SER A 36 0.16 -4.87 -5.61
C SER A 36 -0.33 -3.89 -4.54
N LEU A 37 -1.24 -2.98 -4.90
CA LEU A 37 -1.82 -2.01 -3.96
C LEU A 37 -2.47 -2.69 -2.76
N LYS A 38 -3.21 -3.78 -3.00
CA LYS A 38 -3.81 -4.58 -1.93
C LYS A 38 -2.72 -5.16 -1.01
N ARG A 39 -1.66 -5.74 -1.57
CA ARG A 39 -0.54 -6.30 -0.80
C ARG A 39 0.16 -5.22 0.04
N ASP A 40 0.48 -4.08 -0.56
CA ASP A 40 1.18 -2.97 0.11
C ASP A 40 0.33 -2.42 1.27
N TYR A 41 -0.98 -2.32 1.09
CA TYR A 41 -1.92 -1.95 2.16
C TYR A 41 -1.88 -2.93 3.34
N TYR A 42 -1.90 -4.25 3.08
CA TYR A 42 -1.82 -5.25 4.16
C TYR A 42 -0.48 -5.23 4.89
N ILE A 43 0.63 -5.06 4.17
CA ILE A 43 1.96 -4.96 4.77
C ILE A 43 2.05 -3.70 5.65
N GLY A 44 1.61 -2.55 5.14
CA GLY A 44 1.59 -1.30 5.90
C GLY A 44 0.73 -1.42 7.18
N ARG A 45 -0.45 -2.04 7.07
CA ARG A 45 -1.32 -2.30 8.22
C ARG A 45 -0.65 -3.22 9.25
N LEU A 46 0.03 -4.27 8.80
CA LEU A 46 0.74 -5.19 9.69
C LEU A 46 1.86 -4.48 10.45
N LEU A 47 2.68 -3.69 9.74
CA LEU A 47 3.76 -2.90 10.34
C LEU A 47 3.23 -1.90 11.36
N PHE A 48 2.12 -1.22 11.05
CA PHE A 48 1.47 -0.30 11.98
C PHE A 48 1.00 -1.01 13.26
N CYS A 49 0.35 -2.17 13.14
CA CYS A 49 -0.08 -2.95 14.30
C CYS A 49 1.10 -3.38 15.17
N VAL A 50 2.22 -3.81 14.58
CA VAL A 50 3.43 -4.21 15.30
C VAL A 50 4.07 -3.02 16.01
N ALA A 51 4.14 -1.86 15.36
CA ALA A 51 4.68 -0.64 15.98
C ALA A 51 3.82 -0.19 17.17
N LEU A 52 2.50 -0.22 17.02
CA LEU A 52 1.55 0.16 18.06
C LEU A 52 1.63 -0.78 19.27
N SER A 53 1.61 -2.09 19.05
CA SER A 53 1.69 -3.07 20.15
C SER A 53 3.02 -2.99 20.89
N SER A 54 4.12 -2.79 20.16
CA SER A 54 5.45 -2.63 20.76
C SER A 54 5.54 -1.36 21.60
N SER A 55 4.98 -0.24 21.10
CA SER A 55 4.93 1.02 21.85
C SER A 55 4.10 0.90 23.12
N LEU A 56 2.96 0.20 23.05
CA LEU A 56 2.11 -0.05 24.21
C LEU A 56 2.83 -0.90 25.27
N ALA A 57 3.52 -1.96 24.86
CA ALA A 57 4.31 -2.80 25.77
C ALA A 57 5.42 -2.01 26.47
N ILE A 58 6.11 -1.10 25.77
CA ILE A 58 7.13 -0.22 26.37
C ILE A 58 6.48 0.72 27.39
N LEU A 59 5.33 1.32 27.05
CA LEU A 59 4.61 2.21 27.95
C LEU A 59 4.17 1.48 29.23
N GLU A 60 3.62 0.27 29.10
CA GLU A 60 3.24 -0.58 30.23
C GLU A 60 4.45 -0.90 31.12
N ALA A 61 5.59 -1.27 30.54
CA ALA A 61 6.81 -1.54 31.28
C ALA A 61 7.32 -0.31 32.05
N VAL A 62 7.25 0.88 31.44
CA VAL A 62 7.63 2.15 32.11
C VAL A 62 6.68 2.45 33.28
N ILE A 63 5.37 2.28 33.11
CA ILE A 63 4.38 2.50 34.17
C ILE A 63 4.66 1.56 35.35
N VAL A 64 4.86 0.27 35.10
CA VAL A 64 5.17 -0.72 36.15
C VAL A 64 6.47 -0.34 36.87
N SER A 65 7.51 0.06 36.13
CA SER A 65 8.78 0.48 36.73
C SER A 65 8.63 1.71 37.62
N LEU A 66 7.82 2.69 37.22
CA LEU A 66 7.53 3.87 38.03
C LEU A 66 6.76 3.49 39.30
N ILE A 67 5.70 2.67 39.19
CA ILE A 67 4.92 2.22 40.35
C ILE A 67 5.84 1.53 41.35
N MET A 68 6.65 0.56 40.91
CA MET A 68 7.59 -0.18 41.76
C MET A 68 8.65 0.72 42.41
N LYS A 69 8.94 1.89 41.84
CA LYS A 69 9.91 2.85 42.42
C LYS A 69 9.29 3.70 43.54
N PHE A 70 7.97 3.88 43.53
CA PHE A 70 7.23 4.67 44.51
C PHE A 70 6.51 3.83 45.57
N LEU A 71 6.62 2.51 45.50
CA LEU A 71 6.05 1.52 46.42
C LEU A 71 7.16 0.94 47.30
#